data_AF-A0A259TK17-F1
#
_entry.id   AF-A0A259TK17-F1
#
_cell.length_a   1.000
_cell.length_b   1.000
_cell.length_c   1.000
_cell.angle_alpha   90.00
_cell.angle_beta   90.00
_cell.angle_gamma   90.00
#
_symmetry.space_group_name_H-M   'P 1'
#
loop_
_entity.id
_entity.type
_entity.pdbx_description
1 polymer ?
#
loop_
_entity_poly.entity_id
_entity_poly.type
_entity_poly.pdbx_seq_one_letter_code
_entity_poly.pdbx_strand_id
1 'polypeptide(L)'
;MSGTNHPNWTGTTNLNHYLRASILDDWKNKSLFSFKYKCIISNTSKDLIVHHLYPFASIINETVSRLKLNICNDISLYSEYELENLKKVCAEINFNYGLGVPLNKEIHNKFHSIYGKKNFTPENFQEFFYLETNKEIDLVNMNIKEVV
;
A
#
# COMPACT_ATOMS: atom_id res chain seq x y z
N MET A 1 5.43 22.91 18.28
CA MET A 1 6.70 23.00 17.52
C MET A 1 6.51 22.31 16.19
N SER A 2 6.26 23.06 15.13
CA SER A 2 6.07 22.54 13.77
C SER A 2 7.44 22.44 13.09
N GLY A 3 7.95 21.22 12.94
CA GLY A 3 9.18 20.92 12.23
C GLY A 3 8.98 21.06 10.73
N THR A 4 9.24 22.26 10.20
CA THR A 4 9.33 22.50 8.76
C THR A 4 10.81 22.41 8.37
N ASN A 5 11.15 21.62 7.34
CA ASN A 5 12.50 21.36 6.81
C ASN A 5 13.23 20.09 7.28
N HIS A 6 12.54 18.94 7.40
CA HIS A 6 13.25 17.67 7.23
C HIS A 6 13.37 17.38 5.73
N PRO A 7 14.53 16.99 5.17
CA PRO A 7 14.70 16.68 3.73
C PRO A 7 13.85 15.48 3.22
N ASN A 8 13.12 14.80 4.11
CA ASN A 8 12.16 13.75 3.77
C ASN A 8 10.72 14.30 3.60
N TRP A 9 10.53 15.61 3.81
CA TRP A 9 9.27 16.33 3.65
C TRP A 9 9.28 17.09 2.31
N THR A 10 9.61 16.40 1.22
CA THR A 10 9.24 16.86 -0.12
C THR A 10 7.72 16.75 -0.24
N GLY A 11 7.00 17.62 -0.95
CA GLY A 11 5.53 17.61 -0.84
C GLY A 11 4.79 16.43 -1.44
N THR A 12 5.50 15.54 -2.14
CA THR A 12 5.08 14.15 -2.33
C THR A 12 4.67 13.50 -0.99
N THR A 13 5.39 13.75 0.10
CA THR A 13 5.10 13.23 1.45
C THR A 13 3.78 13.78 2.00
N ASN A 14 3.45 15.07 1.77
CA ASN A 14 2.19 15.67 2.24
C ASN A 14 0.97 15.10 1.51
N LEU A 15 1.03 15.00 0.18
CA LEU A 15 -0.04 14.38 -0.60
C LEU A 15 -0.17 12.87 -0.30
N ASN A 16 0.96 12.17 -0.14
CA ASN A 16 0.98 10.76 0.28
C ASN A 16 0.23 10.56 1.59
N HIS A 17 0.57 11.34 2.62
CA HIS A 17 -0.08 11.21 3.93
C HIS A 17 -1.57 11.53 3.86
N TYR A 18 -1.95 12.58 3.14
CA TYR A 18 -3.34 12.98 2.98
C TYR A 18 -4.19 11.92 2.26
N LEU A 19 -3.73 11.46 1.09
CA LEU A 19 -4.48 10.47 0.31
C LEU A 19 -4.49 9.12 1.02
N ARG A 20 -3.38 8.71 1.64
CA ARG A 20 -3.34 7.46 2.41
C ARG A 20 -4.37 7.49 3.54
N ALA A 21 -4.51 8.59 4.27
CA ALA A 21 -5.53 8.71 5.32
C ALA A 21 -6.96 8.52 4.78
N SER A 22 -7.27 9.01 3.58
CA SER A 22 -8.63 8.91 3.01
C SER A 22 -9.05 7.50 2.56
N ILE A 23 -8.10 6.59 2.33
CA ILE A 23 -8.38 5.24 1.81
C ILE A 23 -8.15 4.14 2.85
N LEU A 24 -7.42 4.47 3.93
CA LEU A 24 -6.84 3.48 4.82
C LEU A 24 -7.90 2.61 5.49
N ASP A 25 -8.98 3.19 6.00
CA ASP A 25 -9.88 2.45 6.88
C ASP A 25 -10.65 1.35 6.13
N ASP A 26 -11.36 1.69 5.06
CA ASP A 26 -12.16 0.72 4.31
C ASP A 26 -11.31 -0.35 3.62
N TRP A 27 -10.23 0.07 2.94
CA TRP A 27 -9.35 -0.87 2.23
C TRP A 27 -8.61 -1.79 3.21
N LYS A 28 -8.09 -1.26 4.33
CA LYS A 28 -7.42 -2.06 5.36
C LYS A 28 -8.39 -3.03 6.00
N ASN A 29 -9.60 -2.60 6.34
CA ASN A 29 -10.61 -3.46 6.95
C ASN A 29 -11.04 -4.59 6.02
N LYS A 30 -11.29 -4.30 4.73
CA LYS A 30 -11.60 -5.33 3.72
C LYS A 30 -10.43 -6.30 3.54
N SER A 31 -9.21 -5.80 3.50
CA SER A 31 -8.00 -6.63 3.42
C SER A 31 -7.88 -7.57 4.62
N LEU A 32 -7.97 -7.04 5.84
CA LEU A 32 -7.91 -7.86 7.06
C LEU A 32 -9.04 -8.91 7.12
N PHE A 33 -10.26 -8.52 6.75
CA PHE A 33 -11.42 -9.40 6.73
C PHE A 33 -11.23 -10.58 5.77
N SER A 34 -10.75 -10.34 4.54
CA SER A 34 -10.50 -11.39 3.54
C SER A 34 -9.49 -12.45 4.02
N PHE A 35 -8.56 -12.06 4.89
CA PHE A 35 -7.56 -12.96 5.48
C PHE A 35 -7.91 -13.37 6.92
N LYS A 36 -9.18 -13.26 7.33
CA LYS A 36 -9.68 -13.67 8.65
C LYS A 36 -8.86 -13.06 9.81
N TYR A 37 -8.37 -11.84 9.64
CA TYR A 37 -7.53 -11.12 10.60
C TYR A 37 -6.27 -11.91 11.00
N LYS A 38 -5.60 -12.52 10.02
CA LYS A 38 -4.35 -13.25 10.22
C LYS A 38 -3.28 -12.83 9.24
N CYS A 39 -2.04 -12.84 9.71
CA CYS A 39 -0.87 -12.71 8.86
C CYS A 39 -0.85 -13.86 7.86
N ILE A 40 -0.71 -13.55 6.58
CA ILE A 40 -0.74 -14.55 5.51
C ILE A 40 0.42 -15.56 5.58
N ILE A 41 1.56 -15.16 6.17
CA ILE A 41 2.75 -16.01 6.33
C ILE A 41 2.74 -16.72 7.69
N SER A 42 2.67 -16.00 8.80
CA SER A 42 2.82 -16.62 10.13
C SER A 42 1.51 -17.05 10.80
N ASN A 43 0.37 -16.79 10.16
CA ASN A 43 -0.98 -17.11 10.67
C ASN A 43 -1.35 -16.47 12.02
N THR A 44 -0.52 -15.54 12.53
CA THR A 44 -0.78 -14.79 13.78
C THR A 44 -1.83 -13.70 13.55
N SER A 45 -2.56 -13.33 14.60
CA SER A 45 -3.45 -12.16 14.62
C SER A 45 -2.81 -10.94 15.31
N LYS A 46 -1.54 -11.03 15.73
CA LYS A 46 -0.83 -9.96 16.44
C LYS A 46 -0.08 -9.03 15.48
N ASP A 47 -0.04 -7.74 15.81
CA ASP A 47 0.75 -6.69 15.15
C ASP A 47 0.59 -6.63 13.63
N LEU A 48 -0.66 -6.77 13.16
CA LEU A 48 -0.98 -6.80 11.74
C LEU A 48 -0.88 -5.41 11.08
N ILE A 49 -0.19 -5.39 9.95
CA ILE A 49 -0.10 -4.29 9.01
C ILE A 49 -0.54 -4.83 7.65
N VAL A 50 -1.40 -4.10 6.96
CA VAL A 50 -1.78 -4.45 5.58
C VAL A 50 -0.74 -3.88 4.64
N HIS A 51 -0.07 -4.77 3.92
CA HIS A 51 0.93 -4.44 2.91
C HIS A 51 0.28 -4.28 1.54
N HIS A 52 0.58 -3.18 0.85
CA HIS A 52 0.21 -3.02 -0.56
C HIS A 52 1.13 -3.89 -1.43
N LEU A 53 0.59 -4.64 -2.40
CA LEU A 53 1.39 -5.43 -3.35
C LEU A 53 2.07 -4.57 -4.44
N TYR A 54 1.65 -3.32 -4.55
CA TYR A 54 2.27 -2.30 -5.40
C TYR A 54 2.62 -1.08 -4.54
N PRO A 55 3.74 -0.38 -4.81
CA PRO A 55 4.10 0.81 -4.05
C PRO A 55 2.98 1.86 -4.10
N PHE A 56 2.64 2.45 -2.95
CA PHE A 56 1.58 3.47 -2.88
C PHE A 56 1.90 4.70 -3.77
N ALA A 57 3.18 4.97 -4.01
CA ALA A 57 3.62 5.99 -4.95
C ALA A 57 3.10 5.75 -6.38
N SER A 58 2.99 4.49 -6.82
CA SER A 58 2.43 4.14 -8.13
C SER A 58 0.95 4.53 -8.24
N ILE A 59 0.18 4.26 -7.18
CA ILE A 59 -1.23 4.65 -7.08
C ILE A 59 -1.39 6.16 -7.15
N ILE A 60 -0.54 6.92 -6.45
CA ILE A 60 -0.59 8.40 -6.50
C ILE A 60 -0.23 8.91 -7.89
N ASN A 61 0.83 8.39 -8.50
CA ASN A 61 1.26 8.81 -9.83
C ASN A 61 0.16 8.57 -10.87
N GLU A 62 -0.54 7.44 -10.79
CA GLU A 62 -1.69 7.16 -11.66
C GLU A 62 -2.87 8.09 -11.35
N THR A 63 -3.14 8.37 -10.07
CA THR A 63 -4.21 9.28 -9.65
C THR A 63 -4.04 10.67 -10.25
N VAL A 64 -2.86 11.27 -10.09
CA VAL A 64 -2.58 12.62 -10.61
C VAL A 64 -2.58 12.63 -12.14
N SER A 65 -2.04 11.57 -12.77
CA SER A 65 -2.06 11.42 -14.23
C SER A 65 -3.50 11.37 -14.77
N ARG A 66 -4.39 10.60 -14.13
CA ARG A 66 -5.79 10.46 -14.52
C ARG A 66 -6.58 11.77 -14.39
N LEU A 67 -6.26 12.57 -13.37
CA LEU A 67 -6.86 13.89 -13.16
C LEU A 67 -6.16 15.01 -13.97
N LYS A 68 -5.08 14.69 -14.70
CA LYS A 68 -4.24 15.68 -15.41
C LYS A 68 -3.71 16.78 -14.48
N LEU A 69 -3.40 16.39 -13.24
CA LEU A 69 -2.83 17.26 -12.21
C LEU A 69 -1.33 17.00 -12.08
N ASN A 70 -0.60 18.00 -11.58
CA ASN A 70 0.79 17.86 -11.19
C ASN A 70 0.90 17.46 -9.72
N ILE A 71 1.99 16.78 -9.35
CA ILE A 71 2.33 16.56 -7.94
C ILE A 71 2.91 17.87 -7.39
N CYS A 72 2.22 18.45 -6.42
CA CYS A 72 2.63 19.69 -5.78
C CYS A 72 3.51 19.42 -4.55
N ASN A 73 4.44 20.35 -4.27
CA ASN A 73 5.27 20.28 -3.07
C ASN A 73 4.55 20.76 -1.79
N ASP A 74 3.32 21.27 -1.93
CA ASP A 74 2.45 21.62 -0.83
C ASP A 74 1.02 21.24 -1.21
N ILE A 75 0.30 20.67 -0.26
CA ILE A 75 -1.10 20.30 -0.43
C ILE A 75 -2.02 21.52 -0.52
N SER A 76 -1.62 22.65 0.07
CA SER A 76 -2.36 23.92 0.01
C SER A 76 -2.49 24.48 -1.42
N LEU A 77 -1.67 23.97 -2.35
CA LEU A 77 -1.70 24.34 -3.76
C LEU A 77 -2.84 23.68 -4.55
N TYR A 78 -3.50 22.68 -3.98
CA TYR A 78 -4.71 22.10 -4.54
C TYR A 78 -5.93 22.84 -4.01
N SER A 79 -6.86 23.18 -4.90
CA SER A 79 -8.19 23.61 -4.52
C SER A 79 -8.94 22.49 -3.78
N GLU A 80 -9.96 22.86 -3.00
CA GLU A 80 -10.82 21.89 -2.32
C GLU A 80 -11.46 20.90 -3.31
N TYR A 81 -11.84 21.38 -4.50
CA TYR A 81 -12.38 20.55 -5.57
C TYR A 81 -11.35 19.54 -6.11
N GLU A 82 -10.10 19.95 -6.28
CA GLU A 82 -9.02 19.02 -6.69
C GLU A 82 -8.74 17.99 -5.61
N LEU A 83 -8.69 18.39 -4.34
CA LEU A 83 -8.45 17.49 -3.22
C LEU A 83 -9.55 16.43 -3.09
N GLU A 84 -10.81 16.80 -3.27
CA GLU A 84 -11.93 15.86 -3.22
C GLU A 84 -11.87 14.85 -4.38
N ASN A 85 -11.56 15.33 -5.59
CA ASN A 85 -11.37 14.44 -6.73
C ASN A 85 -10.15 13.52 -6.57
N LEU A 86 -9.04 14.03 -6.03
CA LEU A 86 -7.84 13.24 -5.74
C LEU A 86 -8.16 12.10 -4.78
N LYS A 87 -8.90 12.36 -3.69
CA LYS A 87 -9.34 11.30 -2.76
C LYS A 87 -10.18 10.25 -3.47
N LYS A 88 -11.22 10.68 -4.18
CA LYS A 88 -12.16 9.77 -4.87
C LYS A 88 -11.43 8.88 -5.88
N VAL A 89 -10.61 9.47 -6.74
CA VAL A 89 -9.88 8.74 -7.78
C VAL A 89 -8.78 7.88 -7.16
N CYS A 90 -8.07 8.35 -6.13
CA CYS A 90 -7.07 7.54 -5.43
C CYS A 90 -7.69 6.32 -4.76
N ALA A 91 -8.89 6.45 -4.17
CA ALA A 91 -9.62 5.33 -3.60
C ALA A 91 -10.00 4.30 -4.66
N GLU A 92 -10.57 4.77 -5.79
CA GLU A 92 -10.92 3.91 -6.93
C GLU A 92 -9.71 3.13 -7.44
N ILE A 93 -8.61 3.83 -7.74
CA ILE A 93 -7.37 3.22 -8.23
C ILE A 93 -6.82 2.24 -7.19
N ASN A 94 -6.74 2.63 -5.92
CA ASN A 94 -6.25 1.74 -4.86
C ASN A 94 -7.05 0.43 -4.79
N PHE A 95 -8.37 0.47 -4.95
CA PHE A 95 -9.20 -0.74 -5.00
C PHE A 95 -8.99 -1.54 -6.30
N ASN A 96 -8.74 -0.89 -7.44
CA ASN A 96 -8.44 -1.56 -8.71
C ASN A 96 -7.10 -2.31 -8.66
N TYR A 97 -6.11 -1.79 -7.92
CA TYR A 97 -4.85 -2.49 -7.63
C TYR A 97 -5.04 -3.70 -6.70
N GLY A 98 -6.20 -3.82 -6.06
CA GLY A 98 -6.58 -4.95 -5.23
C GLY A 98 -6.42 -4.71 -3.73
N LEU A 99 -6.85 -5.71 -2.96
CA LEU A 99 -6.66 -5.73 -1.51
C LEU A 99 -5.20 -5.96 -1.15
N GLY A 100 -4.79 -5.45 0.00
CA GLY A 100 -3.46 -5.73 0.53
C GLY A 100 -3.41 -7.04 1.31
N VAL A 101 -2.19 -7.49 1.57
CA VAL A 101 -1.91 -8.73 2.32
C VAL A 101 -1.55 -8.39 3.77
N PRO A 102 -2.22 -8.97 4.78
CA PRO A 102 -1.83 -8.75 6.16
C PRO A 102 -0.52 -9.46 6.50
N LEU A 103 0.41 -8.69 7.05
CA LEU A 103 1.68 -9.17 7.57
C LEU A 103 1.80 -8.72 9.02
N ASN A 104 2.45 -9.52 9.86
CA ASN A 104 2.91 -8.97 11.12
C ASN A 104 4.04 -7.95 10.85
N LYS A 105 4.25 -7.02 11.79
CA LYS A 105 5.22 -5.94 11.64
C LYS A 105 6.66 -6.40 11.34
N GLU A 106 7.10 -7.51 11.92
CA GLU A 106 8.44 -8.05 11.69
C GLU A 106 8.60 -8.53 10.24
N ILE A 107 7.67 -9.35 9.77
CA ILE A 107 7.65 -9.87 8.39
C ILE A 107 7.50 -8.74 7.37
N HIS A 108 6.64 -7.75 7.64
CA HIS A 108 6.50 -6.56 6.81
C HIS A 108 7.83 -5.80 6.65
N ASN A 109 8.56 -5.62 7.76
CA ASN A 109 9.86 -4.96 7.73
C ASN A 109 10.92 -5.81 7.03
N LYS A 110 10.90 -7.14 7.23
CA LYS A 110 11.80 -8.08 6.55
C LYS A 110 11.62 -7.99 5.03
N PHE A 111 10.39 -8.02 4.54
CA PHE A 111 10.10 -7.83 3.12
C PHE A 111 10.73 -6.54 2.57
N HIS A 112 10.47 -5.40 3.23
CA HIS A 112 11.02 -4.12 2.80
C HIS A 112 12.54 -4.00 2.96
N SER A 113 13.17 -4.79 3.81
CA SER A 113 14.63 -4.82 3.92
C SER A 113 15.28 -5.50 2.72
N ILE A 114 14.57 -6.43 2.07
CA ILE A 114 15.05 -7.21 0.93
C ILE A 114 14.74 -6.47 -0.39
N TYR A 115 13.48 -6.05 -0.58
CA TYR A 115 13.01 -5.50 -1.87
C TYR A 115 12.85 -3.97 -1.88
N GLY A 116 13.13 -3.32 -0.74
CA GLY A 116 12.94 -1.87 -0.59
C GLY A 116 11.48 -1.45 -0.43
N LYS A 117 11.26 -0.13 -0.34
CA LYS A 117 9.95 0.48 -0.06
C LYS A 117 9.25 1.08 -1.28
N LYS A 118 9.98 1.30 -2.38
CA LYS A 118 9.51 2.15 -3.49
C LYS A 118 9.37 1.42 -4.84
N ASN A 119 10.11 0.32 -5.05
CA ASN A 119 10.23 -0.32 -6.36
C ASN A 119 9.98 -1.84 -6.29
N PHE A 120 9.26 -2.31 -5.27
CA PHE A 120 8.89 -3.72 -5.17
C PHE A 120 7.71 -4.03 -6.10
N THR A 121 7.57 -5.30 -6.46
CA THR A 121 6.53 -5.82 -7.35
C THR A 121 5.72 -6.93 -6.67
N PRO A 122 4.53 -7.29 -7.18
CA PRO A 122 3.81 -8.48 -6.73
C PRO A 122 4.66 -9.76 -6.82
N GLU A 123 5.49 -9.89 -7.86
CA GLU A 123 6.39 -11.03 -8.06
C GLU A 123 7.44 -11.11 -6.94
N ASN A 124 7.96 -9.97 -6.48
CA ASN A 124 8.84 -9.95 -5.30
C ASN A 124 8.12 -10.45 -4.04
N PHE A 125 6.83 -10.15 -3.89
CA PHE A 125 6.05 -10.68 -2.77
C PHE A 125 5.79 -12.19 -2.92
N GLN A 126 5.54 -12.70 -4.13
CA GLN A 126 5.40 -14.14 -4.38
C GLN A 126 6.69 -14.89 -4.05
N GLU A 127 7.84 -14.38 -4.50
CA GLU A 127 9.16 -14.92 -4.17
C GLU A 127 9.39 -14.92 -2.65
N PHE A 128 9.13 -13.80 -1.98
CA PHE A 128 9.22 -13.70 -0.52
C PHE A 128 8.31 -14.72 0.18
N PHE A 129 7.05 -14.81 -0.25
CA PHE A 129 6.08 -15.74 0.31
C PHE A 129 6.56 -17.19 0.18
N TYR A 130 7.07 -17.57 -0.99
CA TYR A 130 7.65 -18.89 -1.21
C TYR A 130 8.83 -19.16 -0.29
N LEU A 131 9.78 -18.23 -0.17
CA LEU A 131 10.94 -18.39 0.70
C LEU A 131 10.57 -18.51 2.19
N GLU A 132 9.52 -17.83 2.65
CA GLU A 132 9.08 -17.91 4.05
C GLU A 132 8.19 -19.12 4.37
N THR A 133 7.51 -19.70 3.36
CA THR A 133 6.47 -20.71 3.59
C THR A 133 6.66 -22.04 2.87
N ASN A 134 7.53 -22.07 1.86
CA ASN A 134 7.65 -23.15 0.87
C ASN A 134 6.32 -23.45 0.14
N LYS A 135 5.48 -22.43 -0.04
CA LYS A 135 4.18 -22.51 -0.74
C LYS A 135 4.10 -21.46 -1.83
N GLU A 136 3.26 -21.73 -2.83
CA GLU A 136 2.96 -20.75 -3.87
C GLU A 136 1.71 -19.95 -3.53
N ILE A 137 1.66 -18.70 -3.97
CA ILE A 137 0.49 -17.84 -3.83
C ILE A 137 0.07 -17.26 -5.19
N ASP A 138 -1.20 -17.49 -5.53
CA ASP A 138 -1.89 -16.81 -6.61
C ASP A 138 -2.46 -15.50 -6.06
N LEU A 139 -1.79 -14.38 -6.33
CA LEU A 139 -2.20 -13.05 -5.87
C LEU A 139 -3.45 -12.51 -6.58
N VAL A 140 -3.84 -13.08 -7.73
CA VAL A 140 -5.05 -12.66 -8.46
C VAL A 140 -6.28 -13.22 -7.76
N ASN A 141 -6.24 -14.52 -7.46
CA ASN A 141 -7.36 -15.21 -6.80
C ASN A 141 -7.22 -15.28 -5.27
N MET A 142 -6.11 -14.77 -4.72
CA MET A 142 -5.74 -14.84 -3.29
C MET A 142 -5.77 -16.28 -2.74
N ASN A 143 -5.27 -17.24 -3.53
CA ASN A 143 -5.26 -18.66 -3.20
C ASN A 143 -3.83 -19.18 -2.97
N ILE A 144 -3.64 -19.95 -1.90
CA ILE A 144 -2.36 -20.61 -1.59
C ILE A 144 -2.39 -22.02 -2.17
N LYS A 145 -1.34 -22.38 -2.91
CA LYS A 145 -1.14 -23.72 -3.48
C LYS A 145 0.00 -24.42 -2.73
N GLU A 146 -0.23 -25.68 -2.38
CA GLU A 146 0.84 -26.54 -1.89
C GLU A 146 1.75 -26.91 -3.07
N VAL A 147 3.06 -26.87 -2.85
CA VAL A 147 4.03 -27.35 -3.84
C VAL A 147 4.03 -28.87 -3.76
N VAL A 148 3.64 -29.52 -4.87
CA VAL A 148 3.59 -30.99 -5.01
C VAL A 148 4.98 -31.56 -5.26
#